data_AF-A0A6B8RIK2-F1
#
_entry.id   AF-A0A6B8RIK2-F1
#
_cell.length_a   1.000
_cell.length_b   1.000
_cell.length_c   1.000
_cell.angle_alpha   90.00
_cell.angle_beta   90.00
_cell.angle_gamma   90.00
#
_symmetry.space_group_name_H-M   'P 1'
#
loop_
_entity.id
_entity.type
_entity.pdbx_description
1 polymer ?
#
loop_
_entity_poly.entity_id
_entity_poly.type
_entity_poly.pdbx_seq_one_letter_code
_entity_poly.pdbx_strand_id
1 'polypeptide(L)'
;MKGYRIKKGRADIEGGINLIFDTISQWESKKGQYGDAVRQALAYIAKLNTVDMPSMLEIDGKRMFVMKQSPTTGTFEEKLAEIHALYADIHLVVEGEEWQGFAMDSVNNSAVEDQLEESDYKLFEHVENERRILLRAGDFSIYWPGEVHRPNCHLAGGSADLIKLVIKIHRDLF
;
A
#
# COMPACT_ATOMS: atom_id res chain seq x y z
N MET A 1 -31.11 9.02 -10.17
CA MET A 1 -30.39 7.80 -10.60
C MET A 1 -28.90 8.10 -10.52
N LYS A 2 -28.01 7.42 -9.80
CA LYS A 2 -28.03 6.35 -8.78
C LYS A 2 -26.99 6.79 -7.74
N GLY A 3 -27.34 6.78 -6.46
CA GLY A 3 -26.40 7.05 -5.37
C GLY A 3 -25.40 5.91 -5.25
N TYR A 4 -24.10 6.23 -5.27
CA TYR A 4 -23.06 5.28 -4.94
C TYR A 4 -23.07 5.07 -3.42
N ARG A 5 -23.59 3.93 -2.98
CA ARG A 5 -23.42 3.43 -1.62
C ARG A 5 -22.11 2.65 -1.60
N ILE A 6 -21.05 3.23 -1.04
CA ILE A 6 -19.82 2.50 -0.74
C ILE A 6 -20.17 1.48 0.35
N LYS A 7 -20.27 0.20 -0.02
CA LYS A 7 -20.39 -0.88 0.97
C LYS A 7 -19.02 -1.06 1.61
N LYS A 8 -18.93 -0.78 2.92
CA LYS A 8 -17.84 -1.28 3.77
C LYS A 8 -17.91 -2.80 3.82
N GLY A 9 -16.78 -3.46 3.59
CA GLY A 9 -16.62 -4.91 3.66
C GLY A 9 -15.90 -5.43 2.42
N ARG A 10 -14.94 -6.35 2.64
CA ARG A 10 -14.18 -7.13 1.65
C ARG A 10 -14.77 -7.07 0.24
N ALA A 11 -14.01 -6.51 -0.70
CA ALA A 11 -14.29 -6.69 -2.12
C ALA A 11 -13.72 -8.06 -2.53
N ASP A 12 -14.50 -9.13 -2.36
CA ASP A 12 -14.23 -10.39 -3.05
C ASP A 12 -14.65 -10.19 -4.51
N ILE A 13 -13.66 -10.17 -5.40
CA ILE A 13 -13.83 -9.96 -6.85
C ILE A 13 -13.37 -11.24 -7.55
N GLU A 14 -14.27 -11.84 -8.36
CA GLU A 14 -13.92 -12.99 -9.21
C GLU A 14 -12.62 -12.69 -9.99
N GLY A 15 -11.62 -13.54 -9.83
CA GLY A 15 -10.28 -13.36 -10.43
C GLY A 15 -9.12 -13.09 -9.46
N GLY A 16 -9.33 -13.13 -8.14
CA GLY A 16 -8.27 -13.52 -7.20
C GLY A 16 -7.29 -12.43 -6.72
N ILE A 17 -7.74 -11.18 -6.52
CA ILE A 17 -7.01 -10.22 -5.66
C ILE A 17 -7.90 -9.80 -4.51
N ASN A 18 -7.41 -9.96 -3.28
CA ASN A 18 -8.06 -9.45 -2.07
C ASN A 18 -7.30 -8.21 -1.57
N LEU A 19 -7.47 -7.09 -2.26
CA LEU A 19 -6.98 -5.81 -1.75
C LEU A 19 -7.68 -5.52 -0.42
N ILE A 20 -6.90 -5.40 0.64
CA ILE A 20 -7.38 -4.88 1.91
C ILE A 20 -7.26 -3.36 1.84
N PHE A 21 -8.39 -2.67 1.84
CA PHE A 21 -8.50 -1.23 1.93
C PHE A 21 -9.47 -0.85 3.05
N ASP A 22 -9.00 -0.04 3.99
CA ASP A 22 -9.79 0.39 5.15
C ASP A 22 -9.29 1.74 5.69
N THR A 23 -9.90 2.22 6.78
CA THR A 23 -9.47 3.42 7.49
C THR A 23 -8.86 3.07 8.85
N ILE A 24 -7.77 3.75 9.20
CA ILE A 24 -7.10 3.60 10.49
C ILE A 24 -8.03 3.95 11.65
N SER A 25 -9.02 4.81 11.45
CA SER A 25 -10.01 5.12 12.50
C SER A 25 -10.87 3.92 12.93
N GLN A 26 -10.95 2.86 12.11
CA GLN A 26 -11.83 1.70 12.35
C GLN A 26 -11.08 0.38 12.52
N TRP A 27 -9.75 0.38 12.40
CA TRP A 27 -8.96 -0.86 12.37
C TRP A 27 -9.22 -1.74 13.59
N GLU A 28 -9.32 -1.15 14.80
CA GLU A 28 -9.47 -1.89 16.05
C GLU A 28 -10.82 -2.61 16.13
N SER A 29 -11.90 -1.96 15.68
CA SER A 29 -13.24 -2.58 15.60
C SER A 29 -13.30 -3.75 14.63
N LYS A 30 -12.38 -3.78 13.67
CA LYS A 30 -12.27 -4.77 12.61
C LYS A 30 -11.09 -5.71 12.78
N LYS A 31 -10.40 -5.66 13.93
CA LYS A 31 -9.13 -6.36 14.16
C LYS A 31 -9.18 -7.86 13.89
N GLY A 32 -10.35 -8.50 14.00
CA GLY A 32 -10.53 -9.92 13.66
C GLY A 32 -10.30 -10.27 12.18
N GLN A 33 -10.20 -9.28 11.29
CA GLN A 33 -9.91 -9.46 9.87
C GLN A 33 -8.40 -9.55 9.57
N TYR A 34 -7.55 -9.25 10.55
CA TYR A 34 -6.11 -9.10 10.37
C TYR A 34 -5.33 -10.10 11.23
N GLY A 35 -4.27 -10.68 10.67
CA GLY A 35 -3.30 -11.49 11.41
C GLY A 35 -2.48 -10.67 12.41
N ASP A 36 -1.78 -11.34 13.31
CA ASP A 36 -1.09 -10.72 14.46
C ASP A 36 -0.10 -9.63 14.05
N ALA A 37 0.74 -9.90 13.06
CA ALA A 37 1.71 -8.93 12.55
C ALA A 37 1.05 -7.66 12.00
N VAL A 38 -0.03 -7.80 11.23
CA VAL A 38 -0.80 -6.65 10.71
C VAL A 38 -1.47 -5.89 11.86
N ARG A 39 -2.02 -6.59 12.87
CA ARG A 39 -2.59 -5.94 14.05
C ARG A 39 -1.55 -5.14 14.83
N GLN A 40 -0.34 -5.69 15.01
CA GLN A 40 0.78 -5.01 15.65
C GLN A 40 1.17 -3.74 14.87
N ALA A 41 1.32 -3.87 13.55
CA ALA A 41 1.64 -2.76 12.66
C ALA A 41 0.58 -1.63 12.73
N LEU A 42 -0.70 -1.97 12.58
CA LEU A 42 -1.81 -1.01 12.66
C LEU A 42 -1.91 -0.35 14.04
N ALA A 43 -1.71 -1.12 15.12
CA ALA A 43 -1.68 -0.59 16.47
C ALA A 43 -0.54 0.41 16.70
N TYR A 44 0.62 0.18 16.07
CA TYR A 44 1.77 1.07 16.14
C TYR A 44 1.48 2.39 15.43
N ILE A 45 1.09 2.36 14.15
CA ILE A 45 0.86 3.61 13.38
C ILE A 45 -0.35 4.40 13.85
N ALA A 46 -1.37 3.76 14.42
CA ALA A 46 -2.53 4.45 14.98
C ALA A 46 -2.18 5.37 16.16
N LYS A 47 -1.03 5.16 16.80
CA LYS A 47 -0.55 5.95 17.96
C LYS A 47 0.68 6.78 17.63
N LEU A 48 1.23 6.64 16.43
CA LEU A 48 2.47 7.28 16.04
C LEU A 48 2.26 8.78 15.79
N ASN A 49 3.04 9.62 16.46
CA ASN A 49 3.12 11.04 16.11
C ASN A 49 4.06 11.20 14.91
N THR A 50 3.51 11.67 13.80
CA THR A 50 4.24 11.78 12.53
C THR A 50 4.96 13.11 12.34
N VAL A 51 4.73 14.13 13.18
CA VAL A 51 5.29 15.48 12.98
C VAL A 51 6.82 15.45 12.98
N ASP A 52 7.42 14.91 14.04
CA ASP A 52 8.87 14.90 14.27
C ASP A 52 9.49 13.49 14.14
N MET A 53 8.80 12.55 13.49
CA MET A 53 9.35 11.20 13.33
C MET A 53 10.54 11.19 12.35
N PRO A 54 11.59 10.40 12.63
CA PRO A 54 12.61 10.08 11.64
C PRO A 54 12.01 9.48 10.37
N SER A 55 12.79 9.48 9.28
CA SER A 55 12.35 8.87 8.01
C SER A 55 12.04 7.37 8.13
N MET A 56 12.64 6.68 9.10
CA MET A 56 12.38 5.28 9.40
C MET A 56 12.41 5.03 10.91
N LEU A 57 11.50 4.18 11.40
CA LEU A 57 11.50 3.64 12.75
C LEU A 57 11.34 2.12 12.71
N GLU A 58 12.20 1.41 13.44
CA GLU A 58 12.09 -0.04 13.62
C GLU A 58 10.99 -0.36 14.65
N ILE A 59 10.13 -1.33 14.34
CA ILE A 59 9.07 -1.86 15.22
C ILE A 59 9.50 -3.22 15.77
N ASP A 60 10.11 -4.06 14.93
CA ASP A 60 10.68 -5.38 15.24
C ASP A 60 11.96 -5.58 14.43
N GLY A 61 12.99 -4.78 14.75
CA GLY A 61 14.24 -4.75 14.01
C GLY A 61 14.01 -4.55 12.51
N LYS A 62 14.72 -5.36 11.69
CA LYS A 62 14.50 -5.39 10.25
C LYS A 62 13.23 -6.13 9.82
N ARG A 63 12.58 -6.89 10.70
CA ARG A 63 11.41 -7.70 10.33
C ARG A 63 10.13 -6.86 10.24
N MET A 64 10.07 -5.75 10.96
CA MET A 64 8.97 -4.80 10.83
C MET A 64 9.47 -3.39 11.10
N PHE A 65 9.25 -2.48 10.17
CA PHE A 65 9.63 -1.09 10.30
C PHE A 65 8.66 -0.19 9.53
N VAL A 66 8.57 1.07 9.95
CA VAL A 66 7.74 2.08 9.29
C VAL A 66 8.61 3.17 8.70
N MET A 67 8.29 3.58 7.47
CA MET A 67 8.93 4.67 6.77
C MET A 67 7.95 5.83 6.62
N LYS A 68 8.38 7.05 6.92
CA LYS A 68 7.66 8.28 6.54
C LYS A 68 8.14 8.74 5.18
N GLN A 69 7.22 8.90 4.26
CA GLN A 69 7.49 9.37 2.91
C GLN A 69 6.70 10.65 2.64
N SER A 70 7.34 11.58 1.93
CA SER A 70 6.72 12.82 1.47
C SER A 70 6.93 13.01 -0.05
N PRO A 71 6.42 12.08 -0.87
CA PRO A 71 6.67 12.12 -2.31
C PRO A 71 5.78 13.17 -3.00
N THR A 72 6.24 13.63 -4.16
CA THR A 72 5.36 14.26 -5.14
C THR A 72 4.71 13.18 -6.00
N THR A 73 3.38 13.14 -6.03
CA THR A 73 2.62 12.21 -6.86
C THR A 73 2.79 12.54 -8.35
N GLY A 74 2.54 11.56 -9.22
CA GLY A 74 2.57 11.70 -10.67
C GLY A 74 1.41 10.96 -11.31
N THR A 75 1.25 11.08 -12.62
CA THR A 75 0.31 10.25 -13.36
C THR A 75 0.71 8.77 -13.30
N PHE A 76 -0.20 7.87 -13.69
CA PHE A 76 0.10 6.43 -13.71
C PHE A 76 1.22 6.11 -14.71
N GLU A 77 1.31 6.88 -15.78
CA GLU A 77 2.30 6.76 -16.84
C GLU A 77 3.71 7.21 -16.38
N GLU A 78 3.79 8.09 -15.37
CA GLU A 78 5.05 8.60 -14.81
C GLU A 78 5.57 7.79 -13.61
N LYS A 79 4.73 6.95 -13.01
CA LYS A 79 5.08 6.12 -11.86
C LYS A 79 5.23 4.66 -12.28
N LEU A 80 6.17 3.95 -11.67
CA LEU A 80 6.35 2.52 -11.87
C LEU A 80 5.52 1.73 -10.86
N ALA A 81 4.97 0.61 -11.31
CA ALA A 81 4.44 -0.39 -10.40
C ALA A 81 5.60 -1.22 -9.84
N GLU A 82 5.41 -1.77 -8.65
CA GLU A 82 6.39 -2.56 -7.92
C GLU A 82 5.76 -3.82 -7.32
N ILE A 83 6.63 -4.80 -7.04
CA ILE A 83 6.33 -6.05 -6.34
C ILE A 83 7.49 -6.36 -5.38
N HIS A 84 7.17 -6.97 -4.24
CA HIS A 84 8.13 -7.36 -3.20
C HIS A 84 8.03 -8.88 -2.96
N ALA A 85 9.13 -9.56 -2.67
CA ALA A 85 9.19 -11.00 -2.38
C ALA A 85 9.31 -11.31 -0.88
N LEU A 86 9.83 -10.39 -0.08
CA LEU A 86 10.11 -10.56 1.34
C LEU A 86 9.17 -9.76 2.23
N TYR A 87 8.82 -8.54 1.85
CA TYR A 87 7.98 -7.67 2.69
C TYR A 87 6.55 -7.52 2.14
N ALA A 88 5.58 -7.54 3.04
CA ALA A 88 4.27 -6.93 2.81
C ALA A 88 4.35 -5.44 3.08
N ASP A 89 3.52 -4.67 2.37
CA ASP A 89 3.40 -3.23 2.52
C ASP A 89 2.06 -2.85 3.13
N ILE A 90 2.08 -1.96 4.12
CA ILE A 90 0.89 -1.21 4.55
C ILE A 90 1.13 0.26 4.26
N HIS A 91 0.43 0.80 3.25
CA HIS A 91 0.46 2.24 2.95
C HIS A 91 -0.65 2.93 3.71
N LEU A 92 -0.33 3.89 4.58
CA LEU A 92 -1.29 4.76 5.25
C LEU A 92 -1.08 6.20 4.77
N VAL A 93 -2.11 6.81 4.18
CA VAL A 93 -2.07 8.24 3.85
C VAL A 93 -2.26 9.06 5.12
N VAL A 94 -1.34 9.97 5.40
CA VAL A 94 -1.37 10.89 6.56
C VAL A 94 -1.95 12.24 6.13
N GLU A 95 -1.44 12.80 5.03
CA GLU A 95 -1.91 14.07 4.46
C GLU A 95 -2.02 13.96 2.94
N GLY A 96 -3.02 14.61 2.36
CA GLY A 96 -3.30 14.57 0.92
C GLY A 96 -4.17 13.39 0.49
N GLU A 97 -4.07 13.04 -0.78
CA GLU A 97 -4.73 11.89 -1.39
C GLU A 97 -3.78 11.21 -2.38
N GLU A 98 -3.94 9.90 -2.54
CA GLU A 98 -3.11 9.07 -3.42
C GLU A 98 -4.00 8.11 -4.19
N TRP A 99 -3.80 8.04 -5.50
CA TRP A 99 -4.25 6.90 -6.28
C TRP A 99 -3.19 5.81 -6.26
N GLN A 100 -3.63 4.56 -6.17
CA GLN A 100 -2.75 3.41 -6.28
C GLN A 100 -3.25 2.45 -7.36
N GLY A 101 -2.35 1.94 -8.18
CA GLY A 101 -2.58 0.79 -9.05
C GLY A 101 -2.40 -0.51 -8.28
N PHE A 102 -3.13 -1.57 -8.66
CA PHE A 102 -2.93 -2.89 -8.08
C PHE A 102 -3.36 -4.01 -9.03
N ALA A 103 -2.64 -5.13 -9.01
CA ALA A 103 -2.91 -6.32 -9.81
C ALA A 103 -2.32 -7.59 -9.15
N MET A 104 -2.76 -8.77 -9.60
CA MET A 104 -1.93 -9.97 -9.47
C MET A 104 -0.81 -9.87 -10.49
N ASP A 105 0.37 -10.37 -10.13
CA ASP A 105 1.41 -10.55 -11.14
C ASP A 105 0.97 -11.57 -12.20
N SER A 106 1.43 -11.36 -13.42
CA SER A 106 1.11 -12.17 -14.60
C SER A 106 2.39 -12.42 -15.37
N VAL A 107 2.49 -13.58 -16.02
CA VAL A 107 3.61 -13.90 -16.92
C VAL A 107 3.73 -12.93 -18.11
N ASN A 108 2.68 -12.15 -18.38
CA ASN A 108 2.67 -11.13 -19.43
C ASN A 108 3.26 -9.79 -18.96
N ASN A 109 3.51 -9.61 -17.66
CA ASN A 109 4.14 -8.41 -17.14
C ASN A 109 5.66 -8.48 -17.38
N SER A 110 6.20 -7.54 -18.15
CA SER A 110 7.63 -7.40 -18.37
C SER A 110 8.21 -6.38 -17.39
N ALA A 111 9.14 -6.81 -16.54
CA ALA A 111 9.84 -5.90 -15.66
C ALA A 111 10.89 -5.08 -16.41
N VAL A 112 10.97 -3.81 -16.04
CA VAL A 112 12.05 -2.92 -16.50
C VAL A 112 13.27 -3.01 -15.59
N GLU A 113 13.09 -3.50 -14.36
CA GLU A 113 14.15 -3.73 -13.39
C GLU A 113 13.75 -4.85 -12.43
N ASP A 114 14.68 -5.75 -12.11
CA ASP A 114 14.48 -6.86 -11.16
C ASP A 114 15.65 -6.87 -10.16
N GLN A 115 15.34 -6.63 -8.89
CA GLN A 115 16.26 -6.56 -7.75
C GLN A 115 15.65 -7.28 -6.54
N LEU A 116 14.85 -8.33 -6.78
CA LEU A 116 14.16 -9.06 -5.72
C LEU A 116 15.13 -9.74 -4.74
N GLU A 117 16.29 -10.18 -5.21
CA GLU A 117 17.28 -10.86 -4.36
C GLU A 117 18.08 -9.87 -3.51
N GLU A 118 18.42 -8.71 -4.05
CA GLU A 118 19.34 -7.75 -3.44
C GLU A 118 18.62 -6.71 -2.59
N SER A 119 17.48 -6.20 -3.07
CA SER A 119 16.79 -5.03 -2.52
C SER A 119 15.28 -5.21 -2.37
N ASP A 120 14.77 -6.42 -2.59
CA ASP A 120 13.36 -6.81 -2.47
C ASP A 120 12.40 -5.99 -3.34
N TYR A 121 12.77 -5.64 -4.58
CA TYR A 121 11.82 -5.01 -5.49
C TYR A 121 12.00 -5.45 -6.94
N LYS A 122 10.92 -5.36 -7.69
CA LYS A 122 10.90 -5.48 -9.15
C LYS A 122 9.90 -4.50 -9.72
N LEU A 123 10.28 -3.80 -10.78
CA LEU A 123 9.57 -2.63 -11.30
C LEU A 123 8.97 -2.88 -12.68
N PHE A 124 7.79 -2.29 -12.93
CA PHE A 124 7.05 -2.41 -14.18
C PHE A 124 6.53 -1.05 -14.65
N GLU A 125 6.68 -0.75 -15.94
CA GLU A 125 5.99 0.38 -16.58
C GLU A 125 4.51 0.06 -16.84
N HIS A 126 4.23 -1.18 -17.28
CA HIS A 126 2.90 -1.65 -17.66
C HIS A 126 2.54 -2.93 -16.89
N VAL A 127 1.30 -2.99 -16.40
CA VAL A 127 0.77 -4.11 -15.62
C VAL A 127 -0.56 -4.54 -16.21
N GLU A 128 -0.69 -5.83 -16.53
CA GLU A 128 -1.91 -6.41 -17.04
C GLU A 128 -3.01 -6.41 -15.97
N ASN A 129 -4.25 -6.09 -16.37
CA ASN A 129 -5.43 -6.07 -15.49
C ASN A 129 -5.30 -5.13 -14.26
N GLU A 130 -4.44 -4.11 -14.34
CA GLU A 130 -4.24 -3.13 -13.27
C GLU A 130 -5.55 -2.38 -12.96
N ARG A 131 -5.95 -2.46 -11.69
CA ARG A 131 -7.08 -1.73 -11.13
C ARG A 131 -6.58 -0.55 -10.32
N ARG A 132 -7.45 0.42 -10.06
CA ARG A 132 -7.07 1.67 -9.38
C ARG A 132 -7.97 1.91 -8.17
N ILE A 133 -7.38 2.39 -7.08
CA ILE A 133 -8.06 2.82 -5.86
C ILE A 133 -7.62 4.22 -5.46
N LEU A 134 -8.49 4.95 -4.76
CA LEU A 134 -8.20 6.24 -4.16
C LEU A 134 -8.11 6.09 -2.64
N LEU A 135 -6.99 6.50 -2.06
CA LEU A 135 -6.77 6.64 -0.63
C LEU A 135 -6.79 8.12 -0.26
N ARG A 136 -7.47 8.45 0.83
CA ARG A 136 -7.43 9.78 1.46
C ARG A 136 -6.74 9.70 2.81
N ALA A 137 -6.40 10.85 3.39
CA ALA A 137 -5.89 10.91 4.76
C ALA A 137 -6.69 10.02 5.72
N GLY A 138 -5.98 9.09 6.38
CA GLY A 138 -6.52 8.08 7.28
C GLY A 138 -6.92 6.75 6.63
N ASP A 139 -6.88 6.64 5.31
CA ASP A 139 -7.07 5.38 4.59
C ASP A 139 -5.75 4.62 4.47
N PHE A 140 -5.82 3.29 4.50
CA PHE A 140 -4.69 2.42 4.24
C PHE A 140 -5.02 1.29 3.26
N SER A 141 -4.00 0.82 2.56
CA SER A 141 -4.00 -0.39 1.75
C SER A 141 -2.96 -1.40 2.27
N ILE A 142 -3.19 -2.68 2.02
CA ILE A 142 -2.20 -3.74 2.28
C ILE A 142 -1.90 -4.47 0.97
N TYR A 143 -0.60 -4.63 0.67
CA TYR A 143 -0.08 -5.44 -0.43
C TYR A 143 0.82 -6.54 0.14
N TRP A 144 0.48 -7.79 -0.13
CA TRP A 144 1.27 -8.94 0.33
C TRP A 144 2.48 -9.19 -0.58
N PRO A 145 3.50 -9.96 -0.13
CA PRO A 145 4.58 -10.39 -1.01
C PRO A 145 4.00 -11.07 -2.25
N GLY A 146 4.45 -10.65 -3.43
CA GLY A 146 3.96 -11.11 -4.72
C GLY A 146 2.76 -10.34 -5.28
N GLU A 147 2.21 -9.34 -4.57
CA GLU A 147 1.14 -8.49 -5.10
C GLU A 147 1.70 -7.22 -5.74
N VAL A 148 1.29 -6.97 -6.99
CA VAL A 148 1.74 -5.79 -7.74
C VAL A 148 0.96 -4.57 -7.27
N HIS A 149 1.66 -3.48 -7.02
CA HIS A 149 1.05 -2.19 -6.69
C HIS A 149 1.81 -1.02 -7.32
N ARG A 150 1.10 0.05 -7.66
CA ARG A 150 1.66 1.29 -8.22
C ARG A 150 1.32 2.45 -7.31
N PRO A 151 2.18 2.80 -6.34
CA PRO A 151 1.90 3.91 -5.45
C PRO A 151 2.23 5.26 -6.10
N ASN A 152 1.92 6.31 -5.36
CA ASN A 152 2.25 7.71 -5.60
C ASN A 152 1.58 8.27 -6.86
N CYS A 153 0.41 7.77 -7.23
CA CYS A 153 -0.30 8.25 -8.41
C CYS A 153 -1.32 9.35 -8.10
N HIS A 154 -1.63 10.16 -9.11
CA HIS A 154 -2.82 10.98 -9.19
C HIS A 154 -3.47 10.82 -10.58
N LEU A 155 -4.73 11.23 -10.72
CA LEU A 155 -5.34 11.38 -12.05
C LEU A 155 -4.96 12.73 -12.66
N ALA A 156 -4.98 12.83 -13.99
CA ALA A 156 -4.62 14.06 -14.70
C ALA A 156 -5.31 15.31 -14.09
N GLY A 157 -4.51 16.32 -13.71
CA GLY A 157 -4.97 17.53 -13.02
C GLY A 157 -5.11 17.42 -11.50
N GLY A 158 -4.61 16.32 -10.90
CA GLY A 158 -4.67 16.07 -9.45
C GLY A 158 -3.60 16.78 -8.61
N SER A 159 -3.63 16.52 -7.30
CA SER A 159 -2.71 17.09 -6.30
C SER A 159 -1.33 16.47 -6.37
N ALA A 160 -0.30 17.25 -6.02
CA ALA A 160 1.10 16.87 -6.05
C ALA A 160 1.64 16.39 -4.69
N ASP A 161 1.23 17.01 -3.57
CA ASP A 161 1.87 16.75 -2.28
C ASP A 161 1.16 15.65 -1.48
N LEU A 162 1.94 14.70 -0.98
CA LEU A 162 1.49 13.54 -0.22
C LEU A 162 2.40 13.34 1.01
N ILE A 163 1.82 13.07 2.17
CA ILE A 163 2.56 12.49 3.30
C ILE A 163 1.93 11.14 3.62
N LYS A 164 2.75 10.09 3.63
CA LYS A 164 2.31 8.74 3.95
C LYS A 164 3.28 7.98 4.82
N LEU A 165 2.77 6.96 5.48
CA LEU A 165 3.58 5.93 6.13
C LEU A 165 3.53 4.67 5.27
N VAL A 166 4.67 4.00 5.14
CA VAL A 166 4.76 2.66 4.57
C VAL A 166 5.36 1.75 5.63
N ILE A 167 4.57 0.80 6.13
CA ILE A 167 5.08 -0.24 7.01
C ILE A 167 5.50 -1.42 6.15
N LYS A 168 6.74 -1.86 6.33
CA LYS A 168 7.24 -3.11 5.76
C LYS A 168 7.11 -4.21 6.82
N ILE A 169 6.50 -5.33 6.48
CA ILE A 169 6.35 -6.50 7.36
C ILE A 169 6.96 -7.72 6.67
N HIS A 170 8.04 -8.25 7.21
CA HIS A 170 8.74 -9.40 6.64
C HIS A 170 7.85 -10.64 6.68
N ARG A 171 7.92 -11.44 5.62
CA ARG A 171 7.09 -12.63 5.42
C ARG A 171 7.17 -13.68 6.52
N ASP A 172 8.26 -13.71 7.28
CA ASP A 172 8.45 -14.61 8.43
C ASP A 172 7.55 -14.27 9.63
N LEU A 173 6.82 -13.16 9.58
CA LEU A 173 5.84 -12.77 10.59
C LEU A 173 4.40 -13.23 10.25
N PHE A 174 4.23 -13.99 9.16
CA PHE A 174 2.95 -14.56 8.73
C PHE A 174 2.91 -16.08 8.86
#